data_AF-A0A7W9XJ41-F1
#
_entry.id   AF-A0A7W9XJ41-F1
#
_cell.length_a   1.000
_cell.length_b   1.000
_cell.length_c   1.000
_cell.angle_alpha   90.00
_cell.angle_beta   90.00
_cell.angle_gamma   90.00
#
_symmetry.space_group_name_H-M   'P 1'
#
loop_
_entity.id
_entity.type
_entity.pdbx_description
1 polymer ?
#
loop_
_entity_poly.entity_id
_entity_poly.type
_entity_poly.pdbx_seq_one_letter_code
_entity_poly.pdbx_strand_id
1 'polypeptide(L)'
;MTVIDKYISNNPGRPAARLAEEIGVSETFVKCRMLALVAASELARPITLTDEIHALINLINVRKDGWAVDIARERICQLDKEQREKN
;
A
#
# COMPACT_ATOMS: atom_id res chain seq x y z
N MET A 1 -4.74 -3.68 17.47
CA MET A 1 -3.59 -4.54 17.13
C MET A 1 -3.36 -5.51 18.27
N THR A 2 -3.33 -6.83 18.01
CA THR A 2 -3.21 -7.88 19.04
C THR A 2 -1.75 -8.16 19.44
N VAL A 3 -1.54 -8.97 20.49
CA VAL A 3 -0.20 -9.42 20.91
C VAL A 3 0.47 -10.23 19.80
N ILE A 4 -0.29 -11.10 19.13
CA ILE A 4 0.20 -11.90 18.00
C ILE A 4 0.62 -11.00 16.85
N ASP A 5 -0.17 -9.96 16.54
CA ASP A 5 0.17 -9.00 15.49
C ASP A 5 1.48 -8.28 15.77
N LYS A 6 1.66 -7.81 17.02
CA LYS A 6 2.91 -7.16 17.45
C LYS A 6 4.09 -8.12 17.31
N TYR A 7 3.91 -9.39 17.69
CA TYR A 7 4.96 -10.39 17.56
C TYR A 7 5.36 -10.63 16.10
N ILE A 8 4.38 -10.77 15.20
CA ILE A 8 4.60 -10.94 13.76
C ILE A 8 5.29 -9.69 13.17
N SER A 9 4.80 -8.49 13.47
CA SER A 9 5.38 -7.23 12.99
C SER A 9 6.81 -6.99 13.46
N ASN A 10 7.16 -7.46 14.67
CA ASN A 10 8.52 -7.34 15.22
C ASN A 10 9.51 -8.38 14.65
N ASN A 11 9.03 -9.32 13.83
CA ASN A 11 9.82 -10.39 13.25
C ASN A 11 9.75 -10.37 11.70
N PRO A 12 10.11 -9.25 11.04
CA PRO A 12 10.01 -9.13 9.59
C PRO A 12 10.93 -10.14 8.89
N GLY A 13 10.45 -10.73 7.79
CA GLY A 13 11.23 -11.68 6.98
C GLY A 13 11.30 -13.11 7.52
N ARG A 14 10.76 -13.39 8.71
CA ARG A 14 10.70 -14.76 9.23
C ARG A 14 9.61 -15.57 8.52
N PRO A 15 9.86 -16.86 8.20
CA PRO A 15 8.86 -17.71 7.58
C PRO A 15 7.65 -17.92 8.50
N ALA A 16 6.44 -17.91 7.91
CA ALA A 16 5.18 -18.09 8.65
C ALA A 16 5.16 -19.39 9.47
N ALA A 17 5.76 -20.47 8.95
CA ALA A 17 5.85 -21.75 9.64
C ALA A 17 6.61 -21.65 10.98
N ARG A 18 7.72 -20.90 11.01
CA ARG A 18 8.53 -20.69 12.23
C ARG A 18 7.80 -19.85 13.27
N LEU A 19 7.13 -18.80 12.81
CA LEU A 19 6.30 -17.97 13.69
C LEU A 19 5.13 -18.77 14.27
N ALA A 20 4.52 -19.63 13.46
CA ALA A 20 3.41 -20.48 13.88
C ALA A 20 3.82 -21.49 14.97
N GLU A 21 4.98 -22.13 14.82
CA GLU A 21 5.57 -23.01 15.84
C GLU A 21 5.77 -22.27 17.18
N GLU A 22 6.37 -21.08 17.16
CA GLU A 22 6.68 -20.30 18.37
C GLU A 22 5.44 -19.77 19.08
N ILE A 23 4.42 -19.36 18.32
CA ILE A 23 3.17 -18.82 18.87
C ILE A 23 2.22 -19.96 19.30
N GLY A 24 2.41 -21.18 18.77
CA GLY A 24 1.52 -22.31 19.02
C GLY A 24 0.20 -22.24 18.25
N VAL A 25 0.24 -21.74 17.00
CA VAL A 25 -0.93 -21.61 16.11
C VAL A 25 -0.64 -22.25 14.75
N SER A 26 -1.63 -22.32 13.87
CA SER A 26 -1.42 -22.84 12.51
C SER A 26 -0.66 -21.84 11.63
N GLU A 27 0.14 -22.36 10.68
CA GLU A 27 0.81 -21.53 9.68
C GLU A 27 -0.17 -20.70 8.86
N THR A 28 -1.33 -21.28 8.51
CA THR A 28 -2.39 -20.59 7.77
C THR A 28 -2.90 -19.36 8.53
N PHE A 29 -3.07 -19.48 9.86
CA PHE A 29 -3.48 -18.36 10.70
C PHE A 29 -2.44 -17.23 10.64
N VAL A 30 -1.15 -17.56 10.79
CA VAL A 30 -0.06 -16.56 10.69
C VAL A 30 -0.03 -15.89 9.32
N LYS A 31 -0.16 -16.65 8.23
CA LYS A 31 -0.22 -16.09 6.87
C LYS A 31 -1.36 -15.08 6.71
N CYS A 32 -2.55 -15.42 7.23
CA CYS A 32 -3.70 -14.52 7.20
C CYS A 32 -3.43 -13.22 7.99
N ARG A 33 -2.78 -13.32 9.16
CA ARG A 33 -2.40 -12.15 9.95
C ARG A 33 -1.34 -11.30 9.26
N MET A 34 -0.31 -11.91 8.66
CA MET A 34 0.72 -11.19 7.90
C MET A 34 0.11 -10.38 6.75
N LEU A 35 -0.79 -10.98 5.96
CA LEU A 35 -1.48 -10.29 4.88
C LEU A 35 -2.32 -9.11 5.39
N ALA A 36 -3.06 -9.31 6.49
CA ALA A 36 -3.84 -8.23 7.10
C ALA A 36 -2.97 -7.07 7.60
N LEU A 37 -1.78 -7.36 8.13
CA LEU A 37 -0.83 -6.34 8.59
C LEU A 37 -0.20 -5.58 7.42
N VAL A 38 0.12 -6.25 6.31
CA VAL A 38 0.59 -5.59 5.08
C VAL A 38 -0.51 -4.69 4.51
N ALA A 39 -1.73 -5.20 4.35
CA ALA A 39 -2.85 -4.39 3.85
C ALA A 39 -3.14 -3.18 4.74
N ALA A 40 -3.09 -3.34 6.06
CA ALA A 40 -3.24 -2.23 6.99
C ALA A 40 -2.07 -1.24 6.90
N SER A 41 -0.84 -1.71 6.66
CA SER A 41 0.33 -0.86 6.45
C SER A 41 0.31 -0.12 5.11
N GLU A 42 -0.18 -0.74 4.04
CA GLU A 42 -0.35 -0.11 2.73
C GLU A 42 -1.43 0.97 2.78
N LEU A 43 -2.54 0.71 3.50
CA LEU A 43 -3.56 1.71 3.79
C LEU A 43 -3.08 2.84 4.72
N ALA A 44 -2.06 2.57 5.55
CA ALA A 44 -1.46 3.54 6.45
C ALA A 44 -0.25 4.27 5.86
N ARG A 45 0.24 3.87 4.68
CA ARG A 45 1.32 4.60 4.01
C ARG A 45 0.77 5.95 3.54
N PRO A 46 1.43 7.07 3.86
CA PRO A 46 1.06 8.34 3.26
C PRO A 46 1.12 8.18 1.74
N ILE A 47 0.01 8.45 1.06
CA ILE A 47 -0.07 8.43 -0.40
C ILE A 47 1.03 9.34 -0.91
N THR A 48 2.02 8.75 -1.57
CA THR A 48 3.10 9.54 -2.14
C THR A 48 2.59 10.21 -3.42
N LEU A 49 3.23 11.32 -3.79
CA LEU A 49 2.90 12.00 -5.04
C LEU A 49 3.07 11.07 -6.26
N THR A 50 4.00 10.10 -6.18
CA THR A 50 4.15 9.04 -7.18
C THR A 50 2.96 8.08 -7.24
N ASP A 51 2.40 7.69 -6.09
CA ASP A 51 1.23 6.82 -6.02
C ASP A 51 -0.01 7.51 -6.58
N GLU A 52 -0.18 8.81 -6.30
CA GLU A 52 -1.26 9.64 -6.87
C GLU A 52 -1.14 9.71 -8.41
N ILE A 53 0.05 9.98 -8.95
CA ILE A 53 0.28 10.01 -10.39
C ILE A 53 -0.05 8.66 -11.05
N HIS A 54 0.38 7.54 -10.47
CA HIS A 54 0.08 6.22 -11.02
C HIS A 54 -1.43 5.93 -11.02
N ALA A 55 -2.15 6.30 -9.96
CA ALA A 55 -3.60 6.14 -9.90
C ALA A 55 -4.32 6.97 -10.97
N LEU A 56 -3.88 8.21 -11.19
CA LEU A 56 -4.43 9.10 -12.22
C LEU A 56 -4.15 8.57 -13.64
N ILE A 57 -2.94 8.07 -13.91
CA ILE A 57 -2.61 7.43 -15.20
C ILE A 57 -3.49 6.21 -15.44
N ASN A 58 -3.70 5.37 -14.41
CA ASN A 58 -4.57 4.20 -14.53
C ASN A 58 -6.02 4.61 -14.84
N LEU A 59 -6.53 5.66 -14.18
CA LEU A 59 -7.86 6.22 -14.46
C LEU A 59 -7.99 6.67 -15.92
N ILE A 60 -6.97 7.35 -16.46
CA ILE A 60 -6.92 7.78 -17.87
C ILE A 60 -6.94 6.56 -18.79
N ASN A 61 -6.17 5.51 -18.49
CA ASN A 61 -6.10 4.31 -19.31
C ASN A 61 -7.42 3.51 -19.34
N VAL A 62 -8.10 3.42 -18.20
CA VAL A 62 -9.36 2.68 -18.07
C VAL A 62 -10.53 3.42 -18.71
N ARG A 63 -10.67 4.73 -18.45
CA ARG A 63 -11.80 5.52 -18.94
C ARG A 63 -11.60 6.08 -20.35
N LYS A 64 -10.34 6.30 -20.76
CA LYS A 64 -9.90 6.81 -22.07
C LYS A 64 -10.30 8.26 -22.38
N ASP A 65 -11.52 8.69 -22.06
CA ASP A 65 -12.02 10.05 -22.29
C ASP A 65 -13.04 10.54 -21.23
N GLY A 66 -13.41 11.83 -21.33
CA GLY A 66 -14.41 12.49 -20.50
C GLY A 66 -13.84 13.37 -19.38
N TRP A 67 -14.72 14.11 -18.71
CA TRP A 67 -14.38 15.12 -17.71
C TRP A 67 -13.44 14.62 -16.59
N ALA A 68 -13.60 13.37 -16.15
CA ALA A 68 -12.74 12.78 -15.13
C ALA A 68 -11.29 12.55 -15.63
N VAL A 69 -11.13 12.25 -16.92
CA VAL A 69 -9.82 12.10 -17.59
C VAL A 69 -9.17 13.47 -17.74
N ASP A 70 -9.94 14.51 -18.08
CA ASP A 70 -9.43 15.88 -18.20
C ASP A 70 -8.90 16.41 -16.86
N ILE A 71 -9.68 16.22 -15.78
CA ILE A 71 -9.24 16.56 -14.41
C ILE A 71 -7.98 15.78 -14.03
N ALA A 72 -7.93 14.49 -14.35
CA ALA A 72 -6.77 13.67 -14.01
C ALA A 72 -5.49 14.15 -14.71
N ARG A 73 -5.59 14.57 -15.98
CA ARG A 73 -4.46 15.18 -16.73
C ARG A 73 -4.03 16.49 -16.11
N GLU A 74 -4.98 17.36 -15.77
CA GLU A 74 -4.67 18.64 -15.12
C GLU A 74 -3.96 18.44 -13.78
N ARG A 75 -4.45 17.49 -12.97
CA ARG A 75 -3.85 17.16 -11.67
C ARG A 75 -2.42 16.64 -11.82
N ILE A 76 -2.15 15.76 -12.79
CA ILE A 76 -0.77 15.30 -13.08
C ILE A 76 0.14 16.50 -13.42
N CYS A 77 -0.33 17.45 -14.23
CA CYS A 77 0.44 18.65 -14.54
C CYS A 77 0.70 19.55 -13.32
N GLN A 78 -0.22 19.62 -12.35
CA GLN A 78 0.00 20.34 -11.10
C GLN A 78 1.06 19.64 -10.24
N LEU A 79 0.95 18.32 -10.09
CA LEU A 79 1.89 17.51 -9.31
C LEU A 79 3.33 17.58 -9.86
N ASP A 80 3.51 17.64 -11.18
CA ASP A 80 4.83 17.81 -11.81
C ASP A 80 5.46 19.19 -11.48
N LYS A 81 4.65 20.24 -11.37
CA LYS A 81 5.12 21.57 -10.94
C LYS A 81 5.55 21.57 -9.47
N GLU A 82 4.74 20.97 -8.59
CA GLU A 82 5.06 20.84 -7.16
C GLU A 82 6.36 20.05 -6.91
N GLN A 83 6.71 19.09 -7.77
CA GLN A 83 8.00 18.38 -7.70
C GLN A 83 9.20 19.25 -8.09
N ARG A 84 9.04 20.14 -9.08
CA ARG A 84 10.12 21.03 -9.54
C ARG A 84 10.41 22.16 -8.55
N GLU A 85 9.42 22.61 -7.80
CA GLU A 85 9.59 23.66 -6.78
C GLU A 85 10.23 23.15 -5.48
N LYS A 86 10.25 21.82 -5.27
CA LYS A 86 10.84 21.17 -4.09
C LYS A 86 12.29 20.71 -4.29
N ASN A 87 12.81 20.75 -5.51
CA ASN A 87 14.19 20.41 -5.88
C ASN A 87 14.99 21.68 -6.20
#